data_AF-A0A6I2TXI8-F1
#
_entry.id   AF-A0A6I2TXI8-F1
#
_cell.length_a   1.000
_cell.length_b   1.000
_cell.length_c   1.000
_cell.angle_alpha   90.00
_cell.angle_beta   90.00
_cell.angle_gamma   90.00
#
_symmetry.space_group_name_H-M   'P 1'
#
loop_
_entity.id
_entity.type
_entity.pdbx_description
1 polymer ?
#
loop_
_entity_poly.entity_id
_entity_poly.type
_entity_poly.pdbx_seq_one_letter_code
_entity_poly.pdbx_strand_id
1 'polypeptide(L)' 'MMTIEEYRAAILQALLDAKNEDGTPAITPREAQEALNGFTDDELQDGLLWNSPEDVAAIILEG' A
#
# COMPACT_ATOMS: atom_id res chain seq x y z
N MET A 1 1.49 18.18 -4.13
CA MET A 1 0.93 16.91 -4.60
C MET A 1 2.05 15.90 -4.52
N MET A 2 1.80 14.76 -3.89
CA MET A 2 2.79 13.69 -3.72
C MET A 2 3.20 13.14 -5.10
N THR A 3 4.45 12.76 -5.30
CA THR A 3 4.86 12.05 -6.52
C THR A 3 4.39 10.60 -6.48
N ILE A 4 4.42 9.92 -7.63
CA ILE A 4 4.07 8.50 -7.68
C ILE A 4 5.02 7.63 -6.83
N GLU A 5 6.30 8.01 -6.77
CA GLU A 5 7.30 7.33 -5.95
C GLU A 5 7.02 7.53 -4.46
N GLU A 6 6.69 8.76 -4.05
CA GLU A 6 6.31 9.06 -2.67
C GLU A 6 5.01 8.36 -2.28
N TYR A 7 4.03 8.28 -3.20
CA TYR A 7 2.76 7.58 -2.98
C TYR A 7 2.96 6.07 -2.84
N ARG A 8 3.75 5.47 -3.74
CA ARG A 8 4.13 4.05 -3.67
C ARG A 8 4.86 3.75 -2.36
N ALA A 9 5.81 4.60 -1.94
CA ALA A 9 6.50 4.44 -0.68
C ALA A 9 5.56 4.56 0.53
N ALA A 10 4.58 5.48 0.49
CA ALA A 10 3.60 5.65 1.54
C ALA A 10 2.65 4.44 1.65
N ILE A 11 2.20 3.86 0.53
CA ILE A 11 1.39 2.64 0.53
C ILE A 11 2.19 1.49 1.13
N LEU A 12 3.45 1.32 0.72
CA LEU A 12 4.32 0.29 1.29
C LEU A 12 4.47 0.46 2.80
N GLN A 13 4.68 1.69 3.26
CA GLN A 13 4.79 1.97 4.69
C GLN A 13 3.48 1.65 5.44
N ALA A 14 2.34 2.02 4.88
CA ALA A 14 1.04 1.70 5.46
C ALA A 14 0.79 0.19 5.55
N LEU A 15 1.20 -0.59 4.54
CA LEU A 15 1.17 -2.05 4.58
C LEU A 15 2.05 -2.62 5.70
N LEU A 16 3.24 -2.05 5.90
CA LEU A 16 4.18 -2.50 6.94
C LEU A 16 3.74 -2.11 8.36
N ASP A 17 3.07 -0.97 8.51
CA ASP A 17 2.54 -0.49 9.77
C ASP A 17 1.20 -1.15 10.15
N ALA A 18 0.51 -1.75 9.17
CA ALA A 18 -0.72 -2.50 9.38
C ALA A 18 -0.48 -3.72 10.28
N LYS A 19 -1.36 -3.88 11.26
CA LYS A 19 -1.31 -4.97 12.25
C LYS A 19 -2.67 -5.64 12.34
N ASN A 20 -2.63 -6.95 12.57
CA ASN A 20 -3.81 -7.74 12.90
C ASN A 20 -4.34 -7.37 14.29
N GLU A 21 -5.53 -7.87 14.64
CA GLU A 21 -6.16 -7.64 15.95
C GLU A 21 -5.28 -8.09 17.13
N ASP A 22 -4.46 -9.12 16.90
CA ASP A 22 -3.47 -9.66 17.85
C ASP A 22 -2.16 -8.84 17.92
N GLY A 23 -2.04 -7.75 17.15
CA GLY A 23 -0.90 -6.83 17.16
C GLY A 23 0.32 -7.31 16.38
N THR A 24 0.22 -8.47 15.71
CA THR A 24 1.24 -8.94 14.76
C THR A 24 1.15 -8.19 13.43
N PRO A 25 2.25 -8.03 12.67
CA PRO A 25 2.20 -7.43 11.34
C PRO A 25 1.20 -8.15 10.44
N ALA A 26 0.34 -7.39 9.75
CA ALA A 26 -0.67 -7.95 8.85
C ALA A 26 -0.04 -8.67 7.65
N ILE A 27 1.13 -8.21 7.22
CA ILE A 27 1.85 -8.70 6.05
C ILE A 27 3.36 -8.61 6.28
N THR A 28 4.15 -9.49 5.65
CA THR A 28 5.61 -9.37 5.71
C THR A 28 6.13 -8.32 4.72
N PRO A 29 7.32 -7.73 4.93
CA PRO A 29 7.88 -6.76 3.98
C PRO A 29 8.04 -7.30 2.56
N ARG A 30 8.33 -8.60 2.42
CA ARG A 30 8.43 -9.25 1.12
C ARG A 30 7.07 -9.29 0.42
N GLU A 31 6.05 -9.74 1.13
CA GLU A 31 4.68 -9.85 0.59
C GLU A 31 4.11 -8.46 0.28
N ALA A 32 4.35 -7.45 1.13
CA ALA A 32 3.92 -6.08 0.87
C ALA A 32 4.55 -5.52 -0.42
N GLN A 33 5.83 -5.78 -0.62
CA GLN A 33 6.54 -5.39 -1.85
C GLN A 33 6.01 -6.16 -3.06
N GLU A 34 5.78 -7.48 -2.95
CA GLU A 34 5.22 -8.31 -4.02
C GLU A 34 3.80 -7.86 -4.40
N ALA A 35 2.95 -7.58 -3.42
CA ALA A 35 1.58 -7.09 -3.63
C ALA A 35 1.58 -5.71 -4.30
N LEU A 36 2.41 -4.78 -3.82
CA LEU A 36 2.53 -3.44 -4.39
C LEU A 36 3.16 -3.44 -5.80
N ASN A 37 4.05 -4.39 -6.07
CA ASN A 37 4.61 -4.61 -7.42
C ASN A 37 3.56 -5.16 -8.41
N GLY A 38 2.43 -5.65 -7.92
CA GLY A 38 1.29 -6.03 -8.76
C GLY A 38 0.62 -4.83 -9.45
N PHE A 39 0.85 -3.61 -8.96
CA PHE A 39 0.30 -2.37 -9.52
C PHE A 39 1.34 -1.63 -10.35
N THR A 40 0.90 -1.21 -11.53
CA THR A 40 1.65 -0.32 -12.41
C THR A 40 1.62 1.12 -11.89
N ASP A 41 2.56 1.96 -12.34
CA ASP A 41 2.59 3.36 -11.95
C ASP A 41 1.35 4.13 -12.42
N ASP A 42 0.78 3.80 -13.59
CA ASP A 42 -0.46 4.39 -14.08
C ASP A 42 -1.66 4.06 -13.17
N GLU A 43 -1.77 2.82 -12.69
CA GLU A 43 -2.85 2.40 -11.77
C GLU A 43 -2.73 3.10 -10.41
N LEU A 44 -1.51 3.21 -9.88
CA LEU A 44 -1.27 3.94 -8.64
C LEU A 44 -1.49 5.45 -8.82
N GLN A 45 -1.19 6.00 -9.99
CA GLN A 45 -1.38 7.43 -10.28
C GLN A 45 -2.87 7.78 -10.39
N ASP A 46 -3.68 6.90 -10.98
CA ASP A 46 -5.14 7.05 -10.96
C ASP A 46 -5.67 6.93 -9.53
N GLY A 47 -5.17 5.94 -8.78
CA GLY A 47 -5.50 5.74 -7.37
C GLY A 47 -5.19 6.96 -6.49
N LEU A 48 -4.04 7.63 -6.71
CA LEU A 48 -3.59 8.82 -5.96
C LEU A 48 -4.59 9.99 -6.04
N LEU A 49 -5.38 10.09 -7.10
CA LEU A 49 -6.39 11.15 -7.26
C LEU A 49 -7.60 10.95 -6.34
N TRP A 50 -7.86 9.72 -5.92
CA TRP A 50 -9.10 9.32 -5.25
C TRP A 50 -8.91 8.64 -3.90
N ASN A 51 -7.73 8.11 -3.62
CA ASN A 51 -7.45 7.27 -2.45
C ASN A 51 -6.22 7.78 -1.69
N SER A 52 -6.23 7.60 -0.38
CA SER A 52 -5.04 7.78 0.46
C SER A 52 -4.16 6.53 0.39
N PRO A 53 -2.85 6.64 0.68
CA PRO A 53 -1.97 5.47 0.76
C PRO A 53 -2.49 4.37 1.69
N GLU A 54 -3.11 4.76 2.80
CA GLU A 54 -3.70 3.86 3.80
C GLU A 54 -4.94 3.13 3.25
N ASP A 55 -5.77 3.81 2.45
CA ASP A 55 -6.95 3.22 1.82
C ASP A 55 -6.53 2.14 0.82
N VAL A 56 -5.52 2.42 -0.01
CA VAL A 56 -4.97 1.44 -0.96
C VAL A 56 -4.31 0.27 -0.21
N ALA A 57 -3.57 0.54 0.86
CA ALA A 57 -2.99 -0.52 1.69
C ALA A 57 -4.08 -1.43 2.29
N ALA A 58 -5.19 -0.87 2.76
CA ALA A 58 -6.32 -1.65 3.25
C ALA A 58 -6.93 -2.52 2.14
N ILE A 59 -7.13 -1.98 0.94
CA ILE A 59 -7.63 -2.73 -0.22
C ILE A 59 -6.69 -3.89 -0.58
N ILE A 60 -5.38 -3.66 -0.53
CA ILE A 60 -4.38 -4.70 -0.79
C ILE A 60 -4.42 -5.82 0.26
N LEU A 61 -4.67 -5.47 1.53
CA LEU A 61 -4.77 -6.45 2.63
C LEU A 61 -6.11 -7.21 2.64
N GLU A 62 -7.17 -6.63 2.07
CA GLU A 62 -8.47 -7.28 1.90
C GLU A 62 -8.53 -8.23 0.70
N GLY A 63 -7.53 -8.16 -0.20
CA GLY A 63 -7.46 -8.90 -1.46
C GLY A 63 -7.08 -10.38 -1.37
#